data_AF-A0A353VRC2-F1
#
_entry.id   AF-A0A353VRC2-F1
#
_cell.length_a   1.000
_cell.length_b   1.000
_cell.length_c   1.000
_cell.angle_alpha   90.00
_cell.angle_beta   90.00
_cell.angle_gamma   90.00
#
_symmetry.space_group_name_H-M   'P 1'
#
loop_
_entity.id
_entity.type
_entity.pdbx_description
1 polymer ?
#
loop_
_entity_poly.entity_id
_entity_poly.type
_entity_poly.pdbx_seq_one_letter_code
_entity_poly.pdbx_strand_id
1 'polypeptide(L)' 'DFLEKGAKYTATIYADAPGADGLGDVKEQDSMQTYSISTKKVSAKTKLKMHLARSGGFAIRIQKVEGK' A
#
# COMPACT_ATOMS: atom_id res chain seq x y z
N ASP A 1 6.85 -17.39 -1.14
CA ASP A 1 6.69 -16.19 -0.28
C ASP A 1 8.07 -15.57 -0.12
N PHE A 2 8.21 -14.25 0.06
CA PHE A 2 9.53 -13.59 0.09
C PHE A 2 9.97 -13.09 1.49
N LEU A 3 9.04 -13.00 2.45
CA LEU A 3 9.37 -12.65 3.83
C LEU A 3 9.87 -13.88 4.58
N GLU A 4 10.71 -13.65 5.60
CA GLU A 4 11.26 -14.71 6.44
C GLU A 4 10.14 -15.47 7.18
N LYS A 5 10.24 -16.80 7.18
CA LYS A 5 9.25 -17.67 7.81
C LYS A 5 9.29 -17.49 9.33
N GLY A 6 8.14 -17.19 9.94
CA GLY A 6 8.01 -17.02 11.39
C GLY A 6 8.30 -15.60 11.88
N ALA A 7 8.90 -14.73 11.06
CA ALA A 7 9.12 -13.33 11.40
C ALA A 7 7.83 -12.50 11.30
N LYS A 8 7.78 -11.42 12.09
CA LYS A 8 6.71 -10.42 12.07
C LYS A 8 7.25 -9.10 11.54
N TYR A 9 6.42 -8.39 10.78
CA TYR A 9 6.79 -7.13 10.16
C TYR A 9 5.69 -6.09 10.35
N THR A 10 6.08 -4.81 10.38
CA THR A 10 5.19 -3.68 10.18
C THR A 10 5.30 -3.26 8.71
N ALA A 11 4.19 -3.31 8.00
CA ALA A 11 4.07 -2.78 6.65
C ALA A 11 3.43 -1.38 6.71
N THR A 12 4.13 -0.37 6.22
CA THR A 12 3.57 0.96 5.93
C THR A 12 3.28 1.02 4.44
N ILE A 13 2.00 1.21 4.11
CA ILE A 13 1.46 1.10 2.76
C ILE A 13 1.04 2.50 2.31
N TYR A 14 1.61 2.93 1.20
CA TYR A 14 1.26 4.16 0.47
C TYR A 14 0.53 3.70 -0.79
N ALA A 15 -0.76 3.98 -0.93
CA ALA A 15 -1.55 3.51 -2.06
C ALA A 15 -2.51 4.58 -2.55
N ASP A 16 -2.96 4.45 -3.79
CA ASP A 16 -4.04 5.25 -4.38
C ASP A 16 -5.25 5.32 -3.41
N ALA A 17 -5.77 6.53 -3.19
CA ALA A 17 -6.97 6.70 -2.37
C ALA A 17 -8.24 6.31 -3.17
N PRO A 18 -9.38 6.08 -2.51
CA PRO A 18 -10.65 5.88 -3.20
C PRO A 18 -10.95 7.05 -4.14
N GLY A 19 -11.14 6.77 -5.42
CA GLY A 19 -11.42 7.80 -6.44
C GLY A 19 -10.17 8.39 -7.09
N ALA A 20 -8.96 7.95 -6.71
CA ALA A 20 -7.75 8.37 -7.41
C ALA A 20 -7.78 7.94 -8.89
N ASP A 21 -7.21 8.78 -9.75
CA ASP A 21 -7.05 8.51 -11.17
C ASP A 21 -5.83 9.25 -11.73
N GLY A 22 -4.82 8.50 -12.17
CA GLY A 22 -3.56 9.03 -12.68
C GLY A 22 -3.62 9.58 -14.11
N LEU A 23 -4.78 9.59 -14.76
CA LEU A 23 -4.94 10.12 -16.12
C LEU A 23 -5.58 11.52 -16.19
N GLY A 24 -6.22 12.00 -15.11
CA GLY A 24 -6.66 13.40 -15.00
C GLY A 24 -7.83 13.84 -15.89
N ASP A 25 -8.52 12.91 -16.54
CA ASP A 25 -9.79 13.11 -17.26
C ASP A 25 -11.02 13.04 -16.32
N VAL A 26 -10.82 12.76 -15.03
CA VAL A 26 -11.85 12.88 -14.00
C VAL A 26 -12.19 14.36 -13.81
N LYS A 27 -13.48 14.66 -13.73
CA LYS A 27 -13.99 16.03 -13.53
C LYS A 27 -13.44 16.74 -12.29
N GLU A 28 -12.98 15.97 -11.30
CA GLU A 28 -12.47 16.48 -10.03
C GLU A 28 -10.93 16.51 -10.07
N GLN A 29 -10.33 17.67 -10.34
CA GLN A 29 -8.87 17.84 -10.47
C GLN A 29 -8.10 17.32 -9.24
N ASP A 30 -8.67 17.45 -8.05
CA ASP A 30 -8.06 17.03 -6.78
C ASP A 30 -7.95 15.50 -6.64
N SER A 31 -8.76 14.74 -7.39
CA SER A 31 -8.76 13.27 -7.32
C SER A 31 -7.43 12.66 -7.77
N MET A 32 -6.71 13.32 -8.68
CA MET A 32 -5.49 12.81 -9.32
C MET A 32 -4.28 12.69 -8.38
N GLN A 33 -4.25 13.45 -7.28
CA GLN A 33 -3.11 13.49 -6.36
C GLN A 33 -3.38 12.80 -5.01
N THR A 34 -4.47 12.02 -4.92
CA THR A 34 -4.88 11.44 -3.64
C THR A 34 -4.20 10.09 -3.37
N TYR A 35 -3.57 9.99 -2.19
CA TYR A 35 -3.04 8.73 -1.67
C TYR A 35 -3.43 8.54 -0.21
N SER A 36 -3.53 7.27 0.20
CA SER A 36 -3.78 6.85 1.57
C SER A 36 -2.54 6.18 2.15
N ILE A 37 -2.20 6.54 3.39
CA ILE A 37 -1.17 5.86 4.18
C ILE A 37 -1.85 5.00 5.23
N SER A 38 -1.49 3.71 5.29
CA SER A 38 -1.96 2.80 6.33
C SER A 38 -0.83 1.93 6.87
N THR A 39 -0.97 1.46 8.11
CA THR A 39 -0.01 0.52 8.72
C THR A 39 -0.69 -0.80 9.05
N LYS A 40 0.02 -1.91 8.83
CA LYS A 40 -0.48 -3.26 9.10
C LYS A 40 0.61 -4.20 9.56
N LYS A 41 0.30 -5.08 10.52
CA LYS A 41 1.17 -6.20 10.88
C LYS A 41 1.04 -7.31 9.83
N VAL A 42 2.17 -7.77 9.30
CA VAL A 42 2.23 -8.78 8.23
C VAL A 42 3.28 -9.86 8.53
N SER A 43 3.17 -10.98 7.82
CA SER A 43 4.11 -12.11 7.85
C SER A 43 4.21 -12.74 6.46
N ALA A 44 5.08 -13.74 6.27
CA ALA A 44 5.19 -14.48 5.01
C ALA A 44 3.86 -15.08 4.51
N LYS A 45 2.92 -15.37 5.42
CA LYS A 45 1.59 -15.91 5.10
C LYS A 45 0.57 -14.85 4.70
N THR A 46 0.87 -13.56 4.90
CA THR A 46 -0.07 -12.47 4.66
C THR A 46 -0.20 -12.21 3.16
N LYS A 47 -1.45 -12.18 2.68
CA LYS A 47 -1.78 -11.70 1.34
C LYS A 47 -2.45 -10.32 1.45
N LEU A 48 -1.99 -9.36 0.67
CA LEU A 48 -2.58 -8.03 0.57
C LEU A 48 -3.25 -7.90 -0.80
N LYS A 49 -4.52 -7.47 -0.80
CA LYS A 49 -5.22 -7.09 -2.03
C LYS A 49 -5.04 -5.59 -2.19
N MET A 50 -4.33 -5.18 -3.23
CA MET A 50 -4.09 -3.77 -3.55
C MET A 50 -4.96 -3.37 -4.73
N HIS A 51 -5.67 -2.26 -4.59
CA HIS A 51 -6.34 -1.61 -5.70
C HIS A 51 -5.37 -0.60 -6.32
N LEU A 52 -5.32 -0.54 -7.65
CA LEU A 52 -4.58 0.47 -8.38
C LEU A 52 -5.59 1.28 -9.18
N ALA A 53 -5.47 2.60 -9.08
CA ALA A 53 -6.09 3.53 -10.01
C ALA A 53 -5.47 3.37 -11.41
N ARG A 54 -6.14 3.92 -12.43
CA ARG A 54 -5.57 3.95 -13.78
C ARG A 54 -4.30 4.81 -13.75
N SER A 55 -3.21 4.29 -14.29
CA SER A 55 -1.88 4.92 -14.20
C SER A 55 -1.44 5.29 -12.77
N GLY A 56 -2.01 4.64 -11.74
CA GLY A 56 -1.66 4.82 -10.34
C GLY A 56 -0.68 3.76 -9.85
N GLY A 57 -0.61 3.59 -8.53
CA GLY A 57 0.25 2.58 -7.93
C GLY A 57 0.21 2.53 -6.41
N PHE A 58 1.14 1.76 -5.86
CA PHE A 58 1.35 1.69 -4.42
C PHE A 58 2.83 1.41 -4.11
N ALA A 59 3.27 1.83 -2.93
CA ALA A 59 4.55 1.48 -2.34
C ALA A 59 4.33 0.88 -0.95
N ILE A 60 5.15 -0.11 -0.58
CA ILE A 60 5.09 -0.74 0.75
C ILE A 60 6.48 -0.74 1.36
N ARG A 61 6.64 -0.07 2.49
CA ARG A 61 7.81 -0.21 3.36
C ARG A 61 7.55 -1.35 4.33
N ILE A 62 8.39 -2.39 4.29
CA ILE A 62 8.30 -3.54 5.20
C ILE A 62 9.47 -3.49 6.17
N GLN A 63 9.18 -3.39 7.47
CA GLN A 63 10.18 -3.34 8.53
C GLN A 63 10.01 -4.52 9.47
N LYS A 64 11.08 -5.28 9.73
CA LYS A 64 11.05 -6.38 10.69
C LYS A 64 10.79 -5.81 12.08
N VAL A 65 9.88 -6.42 12.83
CA VAL A 65 9.68 -6.09 14.24
C VAL A 65 10.71 -6.87 15.02
N GLU A 66 11.75 -6.18 15.48
CA GLU A 66 12.72 -6.79 16.40
C GLU A 66 12.02 -7.14 17.71
N GLY A 67 12.20 -8.38 18.18
CA GLY A 67 11.81 -8.75 19.53
C GLY A 67 12.67 -7.97 20.51
N LYS A 68 12.06 -7.43 21.57
CA LYS A 68 12.80 -6.98 22.74
C LYS A 68 13.62 -8.13 23.33
#